data_AF-A0A3B6A1V6-F1
#
_entry.id   AF-A0A3B6A1V6-F1
#
_cell.length_a   1.000
_cell.length_b   1.000
_cell.length_c   1.000
_cell.angle_alpha   90.00
_cell.angle_beta   90.00
_cell.angle_gamma   90.00
#
_symmetry.space_group_name_H-M   'P 1'
#
loop_
_entity.id
_entity.type
_entity.pdbx_description
1 polymer ?
#
loop_
_entity_poly.entity_id
_entity_poly.type
_entity_poly.pdbx_seq_one_letter_code
_entity_poly.pdbx_strand_id
1 'polypeptide(L)'
;MASPAPATAKPIALRRPPVPVRGGFCPARPSMAAAAGRFRVSASASASDVPDFLSSDWLETRKKKPLGPRLNFNAEEAVEYQLEALKYNDKPRPDYGVEVMYRFAGFDPFERSTYFGRQFDLGQFERFRRIFHHSTYRVLLGHKEREILSRLWVEENRFKQRVWVRGARPEEEEIFQFTMVQRVGGSWDGYWLTESLTNDDGDAFSGGVAY
;
A
#
# COMPACT_ATOMS: atom_id res chain seq x y z
N MET A 1 -11.60 17.96 59.94
CA MET A 1 -12.02 16.56 59.73
C MET A 1 -12.16 16.37 58.23
N ALA A 2 -11.57 15.41 57.50
CA ALA A 2 -10.46 14.49 57.70
C ALA A 2 -10.00 14.12 56.26
N SER A 3 -8.70 14.05 56.01
CA SER A 3 -8.11 13.57 54.75
C SER A 3 -8.43 12.08 54.52
N PRO A 4 -8.61 11.59 53.28
CA PRO A 4 -8.55 10.16 53.01
C PRO A 4 -7.10 9.74 52.70
N ALA A 5 -6.59 8.79 53.48
CA ALA A 5 -5.32 8.09 53.25
C ALA A 5 -5.56 6.77 52.46
N PRO A 6 -4.53 6.21 51.79
CA PRO A 6 -4.65 5.10 50.84
C PRO A 6 -4.23 3.74 51.43
N ALA A 7 -4.92 2.66 51.04
CA ALA A 7 -4.47 1.25 51.15
C ALA A 7 -5.46 0.39 50.33
N THR A 8 -5.15 -0.69 49.61
CA THR A 8 -4.09 -1.68 49.77
C THR A 8 -4.00 -2.48 48.46
N ALA A 9 -2.80 -2.62 47.88
CA ALA A 9 -2.54 -3.47 46.72
C ALA A 9 -2.33 -4.93 47.19
N LYS A 10 -2.95 -5.90 46.49
CA LYS A 10 -2.76 -7.34 46.71
C LYS A 10 -1.63 -7.86 45.82
N PRO A 11 -0.78 -8.80 46.29
CA PRO A 11 0.39 -9.24 45.55
C PRO A 11 0.06 -10.23 44.41
N ILE A 12 0.75 -10.00 43.29
CA ILE A 12 0.77 -10.80 42.07
C ILE A 12 1.54 -12.10 42.32
N ALA A 13 0.89 -13.25 42.12
CA ALA A 13 1.55 -14.55 42.15
C ALA A 13 2.23 -14.83 40.79
N LEU A 14 3.56 -14.72 40.76
CA LEU A 14 4.41 -15.12 39.63
C LEU A 14 4.42 -16.66 39.51
N ARG A 15 3.78 -17.20 38.48
CA ARG A 15 3.93 -18.60 38.07
C ARG A 15 5.26 -18.79 37.34
N ARG A 16 6.11 -19.69 37.85
CA ARG A 16 7.35 -20.15 37.19
C ARG A 16 7.03 -21.03 35.97
N PRO A 17 7.75 -20.89 34.85
CA PRO A 17 7.67 -21.84 33.74
C PRO A 17 8.51 -23.11 34.00
N PRO A 18 8.11 -24.29 33.50
CA PRO A 18 8.89 -25.51 33.59
C PRO A 18 10.03 -25.56 32.55
N VAL A 19 11.18 -26.06 32.98
CA VAL A 19 12.38 -26.33 32.19
C VAL A 19 12.19 -27.61 31.36
N PRO A 20 12.54 -27.66 30.06
CA PRO A 20 12.60 -28.92 29.33
C PRO A 20 13.95 -29.61 29.52
N VAL A 21 13.87 -30.86 29.95
CA VAL A 21 14.98 -31.80 30.15
C VAL A 21 15.56 -32.23 28.80
N ARG A 22 16.89 -32.18 28.73
CA ARG A 22 17.75 -32.55 27.60
C ARG A 22 17.84 -34.07 27.50
N GLY A 23 17.25 -34.66 26.47
CA GLY A 23 17.38 -36.08 26.15
C GLY A 23 18.07 -36.26 24.79
N GLY A 24 19.36 -36.56 24.80
CA GLY A 24 20.08 -37.02 23.61
C GLY A 24 19.94 -38.53 23.47
N PHE A 25 19.80 -39.02 22.25
CA PHE A 25 20.14 -40.40 21.89
C PHE A 25 20.40 -40.48 20.38
N CYS A 26 21.65 -40.74 20.01
CA CYS A 26 22.02 -41.26 18.69
C CYS A 26 21.90 -42.79 18.74
N PRO A 27 21.63 -43.45 17.61
CA PRO A 27 22.50 -44.58 17.29
C PRO A 27 22.94 -44.67 15.82
N ALA A 28 24.04 -45.39 15.69
CA ALA A 28 24.87 -45.72 14.55
C ALA A 28 24.19 -46.18 13.24
N ARG A 29 24.91 -45.89 12.14
CA ARG A 29 24.83 -46.55 10.83
C ARG A 29 25.01 -48.08 10.92
N PRO A 30 24.48 -48.79 9.92
CA PRO A 30 25.28 -49.81 9.26
C PRO A 30 25.36 -49.60 7.73
N SER A 31 26.54 -49.87 7.18
CA SER A 31 26.79 -50.05 5.75
C SER A 31 26.35 -51.43 5.30
N MET A 32 25.70 -51.56 4.14
CA MET A 32 25.87 -52.70 3.24
C MET A 32 25.56 -52.31 1.80
N ALA A 33 26.46 -52.71 0.90
CA ALA A 33 26.33 -52.61 -0.54
C ALA A 33 25.54 -53.81 -1.08
N ALA A 34 24.69 -53.60 -2.11
CA ALA A 34 24.37 -54.60 -3.13
C ALA A 34 23.60 -54.01 -4.33
N ALA A 35 24.24 -54.11 -5.50
CA ALA A 35 23.73 -54.42 -6.85
C ALA A 35 22.32 -53.96 -7.35
N ALA A 36 22.38 -53.11 -8.37
CA ALA A 36 21.78 -53.23 -9.71
C ALA A 36 20.28 -53.59 -9.88
N GLY A 37 19.54 -52.69 -10.55
CA GLY A 37 18.31 -53.08 -11.26
C GLY A 37 17.38 -51.95 -11.72
N ARG A 38 17.64 -51.42 -12.93
CA ARG A 38 16.69 -50.94 -13.95
C ARG A 38 15.67 -49.83 -13.59
N PHE A 39 15.73 -48.74 -14.36
CA PHE A 39 14.75 -48.31 -15.38
C PHE A 39 14.89 -46.79 -15.57
N ARG A 40 15.45 -46.37 -16.71
CA ARG A 40 15.39 -44.96 -17.14
C ARG A 40 13.97 -44.68 -17.60
N VAL A 41 13.21 -43.94 -16.80
CA VAL A 41 11.97 -43.32 -17.25
C VAL A 41 12.33 -41.95 -17.81
N SER A 42 12.33 -41.84 -19.13
CA SER A 42 12.35 -40.56 -19.83
C SER A 42 11.05 -39.83 -19.53
N ALA A 43 11.07 -38.87 -18.61
CA ALA A 43 9.95 -37.97 -18.40
C ALA A 43 9.98 -36.87 -19.48
N SER A 44 9.38 -37.13 -20.64
CA SER A 44 8.81 -36.04 -21.44
C SER A 44 7.49 -35.65 -20.79
N ALA A 45 7.57 -34.86 -19.72
CA ALA A 45 6.40 -34.20 -19.17
C ALA A 45 6.19 -32.93 -19.98
N SER A 46 5.24 -33.00 -20.92
CA SER A 46 4.51 -31.86 -21.44
C SER A 46 4.21 -30.91 -20.28
N ALA A 47 4.84 -29.74 -20.30
CA ALA A 47 4.63 -28.68 -19.33
C ALA A 47 3.15 -28.30 -19.41
N SER A 48 2.37 -28.78 -18.45
CA SER A 48 1.01 -28.32 -18.22
C SER A 48 1.04 -26.80 -18.15
N ASP A 49 0.16 -26.13 -18.89
CA ASP A 49 -0.12 -24.69 -18.82
C ASP A 49 -0.62 -24.33 -17.41
N VAL A 50 0.28 -24.35 -16.44
CA VAL A 50 0.11 -23.68 -15.16
C VAL A 50 0.38 -22.21 -15.47
N PRO A 51 -0.60 -21.31 -15.32
CA PRO A 51 -0.36 -19.89 -15.49
C PRO A 51 0.80 -19.51 -14.58
N ASP A 52 1.87 -18.97 -15.16
CA ASP A 52 3.03 -18.54 -14.41
C ASP A 52 2.63 -17.30 -13.61
N PHE A 53 2.11 -17.52 -12.40
CA PHE A 53 1.66 -16.47 -11.47
C PHE A 53 2.82 -15.54 -11.06
N LEU A 54 4.05 -15.87 -11.45
CA LEU A 54 5.26 -15.07 -11.27
C LEU A 54 5.97 -14.87 -12.62
N SER A 55 5.22 -14.54 -13.68
CA SER A 55 5.79 -14.17 -14.98
C SER A 55 7.00 -13.26 -14.79
N SER A 56 8.11 -13.60 -15.46
CA SER A 56 9.40 -12.92 -15.33
C SER A 56 9.31 -11.40 -15.59
N ASP A 57 8.30 -10.97 -16.34
CA ASP A 57 7.94 -9.56 -16.56
C ASP A 57 7.54 -8.81 -15.27
N TRP A 58 6.94 -9.51 -14.30
CA TRP A 58 6.55 -8.95 -13.01
C TRP A 58 7.76 -8.62 -12.12
N LEU A 59 8.81 -9.44 -12.17
CA LEU A 59 10.08 -9.21 -11.47
C LEU A 59 10.90 -8.12 -12.16
N GLU A 60 10.99 -8.13 -13.50
CA GLU A 60 11.67 -7.09 -14.29
C GLU A 60 11.04 -5.70 -14.10
N THR A 61 9.71 -5.61 -14.10
CA THR A 61 9.03 -4.33 -13.84
C THR A 61 9.24 -3.81 -12.41
N ARG A 62 9.49 -4.68 -11.41
CA ARG A 62 9.87 -4.26 -10.05
C ARG A 62 11.30 -3.72 -9.94
N LYS A 63 12.21 -4.11 -10.86
CA LYS A 63 13.59 -3.59 -10.90
C LYS A 63 13.62 -2.10 -11.24
N LYS A 64 12.69 -1.63 -12.08
CA LYS A 64 12.42 -0.21 -12.26
C LYS A 64 11.49 0.26 -11.14
N LYS A 65 12.04 0.50 -9.94
CA LYS A 65 11.27 1.03 -8.79
C LYS A 65 10.38 2.18 -9.28
N PRO A 66 9.04 2.12 -9.09
CA PRO A 66 8.20 3.28 -9.30
C PRO A 66 8.80 4.49 -8.59
N LEU A 67 8.73 5.65 -9.21
CA LEU A 67 9.21 6.85 -8.54
C LEU A 67 8.23 7.14 -7.39
N GLY A 68 8.75 7.08 -6.17
CA GLY A 68 8.01 7.38 -4.95
C GLY A 68 8.29 8.81 -4.47
N PRO A 69 7.81 9.15 -3.26
CA PRO A 69 8.13 10.42 -2.62
C PRO A 69 9.64 10.60 -2.50
N ARG A 70 10.08 11.85 -2.71
CA ARG A 70 11.49 12.24 -2.66
C ARG A 70 11.67 13.41 -1.69
N LEU A 71 12.79 13.44 -0.99
CA LEU A 71 13.09 14.47 0.00
C LEU A 71 13.17 15.88 -0.60
N ASN A 72 13.52 15.99 -1.87
CA ASN A 72 13.65 17.26 -2.57
C ASN A 72 12.34 17.78 -3.17
N PHE A 73 11.24 17.04 -3.05
CA PHE A 73 9.95 17.52 -3.54
C PHE A 73 9.34 18.54 -2.59
N ASN A 74 8.82 19.62 -3.16
CA ASN A 74 7.83 20.44 -2.46
C ASN A 74 6.44 19.74 -2.47
N ALA A 75 5.53 20.20 -1.62
CA ALA A 75 4.17 19.67 -1.56
C ALA A 75 3.45 19.75 -2.93
N GLU A 76 3.61 20.88 -3.64
CA GLU A 76 3.02 21.09 -4.97
C GLU A 76 3.61 20.13 -6.03
N GLU A 77 4.93 19.99 -6.05
CA GLU A 77 5.63 19.10 -6.98
C GLU A 77 5.25 17.63 -6.73
N ALA A 78 5.08 17.24 -5.47
CA ALA A 78 4.61 15.91 -5.11
C ALA A 78 3.20 15.62 -5.64
N VAL A 79 2.28 16.60 -5.60
CA VAL A 79 0.94 16.46 -6.19
C VAL A 79 1.01 16.45 -7.72
N GLU A 80 1.83 17.32 -8.31
CA GLU A 80 2.00 17.39 -9.75
C GLU A 80 2.51 16.06 -10.33
N TYR A 81 3.52 15.49 -9.66
CA TYR A 81 4.12 14.21 -10.01
C TYR A 81 3.12 13.07 -9.93
N GLN A 82 2.32 13.02 -8.85
CA GLN A 82 1.25 12.05 -8.68
C GLN A 82 0.19 12.14 -9.79
N LEU A 83 -0.26 13.35 -10.11
CA LEU A 83 -1.21 13.58 -11.20
C LEU A 83 -0.59 13.19 -12.56
N GLU A 84 0.70 13.43 -12.78
CA GLU A 84 1.34 13.08 -14.05
C GLU A 84 1.42 11.56 -14.22
N ALA A 85 1.72 10.84 -13.14
CA ALA A 85 1.69 9.39 -13.11
C ALA A 85 0.28 8.86 -13.41
N LEU A 86 -0.77 9.49 -12.86
CA LEU A 86 -2.16 9.12 -13.14
C LEU A 86 -2.60 9.41 -14.58
N LYS A 87 -2.10 10.50 -15.18
CA LYS A 87 -2.31 10.81 -16.60
C LYS A 87 -1.76 9.70 -17.52
N TYR A 88 -0.64 9.10 -17.15
CA TYR A 88 -0.02 7.99 -17.87
C TYR A 88 -0.10 6.67 -17.08
N ASN A 89 -1.27 6.37 -16.51
CA ASN A 89 -1.45 5.29 -15.54
C ASN A 89 -0.86 3.94 -15.97
N ASP A 90 -0.97 3.56 -17.25
CA ASP A 90 -0.57 2.23 -17.74
C ASP A 90 0.83 2.18 -18.37
N LYS A 91 1.67 3.19 -18.11
CA LYS A 91 3.05 3.25 -18.60
C LYS A 91 4.03 3.41 -17.44
N PRO A 92 5.11 2.60 -17.36
CA PRO A 92 5.55 1.58 -18.31
C PRO A 92 4.81 0.23 -18.19
N ARG A 93 3.96 0.06 -17.18
CA ARG A 93 3.17 -1.16 -16.93
C ARG A 93 1.75 -0.77 -16.51
N PRO A 94 0.77 -1.69 -16.59
CA PRO A 94 -0.59 -1.42 -16.13
C PRO A 94 -0.62 -0.92 -14.69
N ASP A 95 -1.46 0.08 -14.40
CA ASP A 95 -1.67 0.64 -13.06
C ASP A 95 -0.43 1.23 -12.37
N TYR A 96 0.60 1.59 -13.13
CA TYR A 96 1.76 2.31 -12.64
C TYR A 96 1.41 3.62 -11.93
N GLY A 97 0.44 4.38 -12.44
CA GLY A 97 -0.03 5.61 -11.79
C GLY A 97 -0.61 5.35 -10.40
N VAL A 98 -1.45 4.34 -10.27
CA VAL A 98 -2.00 3.88 -8.99
C VAL A 98 -0.91 3.36 -8.05
N GLU A 99 0.10 2.65 -8.55
CA GLU A 99 1.27 2.26 -7.75
C GLU A 99 2.03 3.47 -7.20
N VAL A 100 2.20 4.52 -8.01
CA VAL A 100 2.82 5.78 -7.55
C VAL A 100 1.98 6.37 -6.42
N MET A 101 0.66 6.50 -6.60
CA MET A 101 -0.25 6.98 -5.55
C MET A 101 -0.11 6.17 -4.25
N TYR A 102 -0.06 4.84 -4.35
CA TYR A 102 0.10 3.97 -3.20
C TYR A 102 1.42 4.21 -2.44
N ARG A 103 2.49 4.54 -3.14
CA ARG A 103 3.81 4.82 -2.53
C ARG A 103 3.91 6.21 -1.92
N PHE A 104 3.13 7.16 -2.42
CA PHE A 104 2.97 8.47 -1.79
C PHE A 104 2.00 8.41 -0.61
N ALA A 105 1.18 7.38 -0.50
CA ALA A 105 0.17 7.28 0.53
C ALA A 105 0.83 7.21 1.92
N GLY A 106 0.54 8.20 2.76
CA GLY A 106 1.13 8.37 4.06
C GLY A 106 0.45 7.57 5.17
N PHE A 107 -0.27 6.50 4.87
CA PHE A 107 -0.98 5.70 5.89
C PHE A 107 -0.16 4.49 6.35
N ASP A 108 -0.49 3.93 7.52
CA ASP A 108 0.06 2.67 7.99
C ASP A 108 -0.66 1.49 7.31
N PRO A 109 0.03 0.59 6.57
CA PRO A 109 -0.59 -0.56 5.95
C PRO A 109 -1.31 -1.52 6.91
N PHE A 110 -0.96 -1.51 8.20
CA PHE A 110 -1.58 -2.38 9.21
C PHE A 110 -2.82 -1.75 9.85
N GLU A 111 -3.12 -0.49 9.55
CA GLU A 111 -4.25 0.25 10.11
C GLU A 111 -5.29 0.63 9.05
N ARG A 112 -6.49 0.96 9.52
CA ARG A 112 -7.56 1.50 8.65
C ARG A 112 -7.26 2.95 8.33
N SER A 113 -7.29 3.27 7.04
CA SER A 113 -6.93 4.59 6.53
C SER A 113 -8.16 5.35 6.05
N THR A 114 -8.18 6.66 6.26
CA THR A 114 -9.19 7.60 5.74
C THR A 114 -8.77 8.24 4.41
N TYR A 115 -7.81 7.64 3.69
CA TYR A 115 -7.25 8.18 2.47
C TYR A 115 -8.30 8.63 1.46
N PHE A 116 -9.36 7.84 1.25
CA PHE A 116 -10.47 8.16 0.32
C PHE A 116 -11.69 8.80 1.01
N GLY A 117 -11.48 9.48 2.14
CA GLY A 117 -12.53 10.15 2.93
C GLY A 117 -13.33 9.24 3.86
N ARG A 118 -13.29 7.92 3.67
CA ARG A 118 -13.89 6.91 4.56
C ARG A 118 -12.83 5.91 5.02
N GLN A 119 -13.09 5.20 6.12
CA GLN A 119 -12.16 4.21 6.66
C GLN A 119 -12.16 2.93 5.82
N PHE A 120 -11.03 2.63 5.18
CA PHE A 120 -10.81 1.41 4.41
C PHE A 120 -9.55 0.67 4.88
N ASP A 121 -9.52 -0.66 4.71
CA ASP A 121 -8.27 -1.42 4.83
C ASP A 121 -7.50 -1.27 3.52
N LEU A 122 -6.51 -0.37 3.52
CA LEU A 122 -5.76 -0.03 2.30
C LEU A 122 -4.37 -0.67 2.26
N GLY A 123 -3.95 -1.41 3.28
CA GLY A 123 -2.62 -2.04 3.31
C GLY A 123 -2.36 -3.09 2.23
N GLN A 124 -3.40 -3.59 1.58
CA GLN A 124 -3.28 -4.42 0.38
C GLN A 124 -3.42 -3.54 -0.86
N PHE A 125 -2.40 -3.57 -1.72
CA PHE A 125 -2.38 -2.79 -2.95
C PHE A 125 -3.62 -3.04 -3.83
N GLU A 126 -4.10 -4.28 -3.91
CA GLU A 126 -5.28 -4.64 -4.70
C GLU A 126 -6.54 -3.92 -4.23
N ARG A 127 -6.70 -3.69 -2.92
CA ARG A 127 -7.86 -2.94 -2.39
C ARG A 127 -7.77 -1.46 -2.78
N PHE A 128 -6.60 -0.87 -2.64
CA PHE A 128 -6.33 0.50 -3.06
C PHE A 128 -6.58 0.68 -4.56
N ARG A 129 -6.07 -0.25 -5.37
CA ARG A 129 -6.26 -0.30 -6.82
C ARG A 129 -7.73 -0.40 -7.21
N ARG A 130 -8.50 -1.29 -6.57
CA ARG A 130 -9.94 -1.44 -6.84
C ARG A 130 -10.69 -0.13 -6.68
N ILE A 131 -10.38 0.65 -5.64
CA ILE A 131 -11.05 1.94 -5.39
C ILE A 131 -10.80 2.93 -6.53
N PHE A 132 -9.56 3.01 -7.04
CA PHE A 132 -9.24 3.85 -8.19
C PHE A 132 -10.03 3.47 -9.46
N HIS A 133 -10.32 2.18 -9.66
CA HIS A 133 -11.05 1.70 -10.83
C HIS A 133 -12.58 1.70 -10.69
N HIS A 134 -13.12 1.66 -9.47
CA HIS A 134 -14.53 1.30 -9.26
C HIS A 134 -15.51 2.48 -9.33
N SER A 135 -15.12 3.72 -9.04
CA SER A 135 -16.07 4.84 -9.08
C SER A 135 -15.41 6.19 -9.29
N THR A 136 -15.64 7.14 -8.39
CA THR A 136 -15.31 8.57 -8.45
C THR A 136 -13.87 8.83 -8.87
N TYR A 137 -12.95 7.97 -8.47
CA TYR A 137 -11.52 8.15 -8.74
C TYR A 137 -11.08 7.68 -10.14
N ARG A 138 -11.94 7.00 -10.92
CA ARG A 138 -11.61 6.57 -12.29
C ARG A 138 -11.27 7.75 -13.19
N VAL A 139 -11.92 8.90 -12.95
CA VAL A 139 -11.71 10.13 -13.72
C VAL A 139 -10.25 10.60 -13.68
N LEU A 140 -9.51 10.26 -12.63
CA LEU A 140 -8.08 10.54 -12.52
C LEU A 140 -7.22 9.69 -13.46
N LEU A 141 -7.67 8.49 -13.80
CA LEU A 141 -6.91 7.52 -14.59
C LEU A 141 -6.96 7.90 -16.07
N GLY A 142 -5.81 8.21 -16.66
CA GLY A 142 -5.73 8.57 -18.07
C GLY A 142 -6.42 9.90 -18.39
N HIS A 143 -6.51 10.82 -17.42
CA HIS A 143 -7.12 12.12 -17.61
C HIS A 143 -6.42 12.94 -18.70
N LYS A 144 -7.20 13.74 -19.43
CA LYS A 144 -6.69 14.55 -20.55
C LYS A 144 -6.09 15.85 -20.04
N GLU A 145 -6.84 16.52 -19.17
CA GLU A 145 -6.57 17.86 -18.67
C GLU A 145 -6.75 17.91 -17.16
N ARG A 146 -5.98 18.80 -16.53
CA ARG A 146 -6.03 19.08 -15.09
C ARG A 146 -5.81 20.57 -14.89
N GLU A 147 -6.56 21.18 -13.99
CA GLU A 147 -6.41 22.58 -13.61
C GLU A 147 -6.34 22.70 -12.08
N ILE A 148 -5.39 23.48 -11.58
CA ILE A 148 -5.25 23.72 -10.15
C ILE A 148 -6.21 24.85 -9.78
N LEU A 149 -7.27 24.52 -9.03
CA LEU A 149 -8.27 25.49 -8.59
C LEU A 149 -7.81 26.28 -7.37
N SER A 150 -7.14 25.61 -6.43
CA SER A 150 -6.66 26.28 -5.20
C SER A 150 -5.49 25.57 -4.56
N ARG A 151 -4.70 26.34 -3.81
CA ARG A 151 -3.53 25.91 -3.04
C ARG A 151 -3.64 26.53 -1.66
N LEU A 152 -3.54 25.73 -0.61
CA LEU A 152 -3.75 26.17 0.77
C LEU A 152 -2.74 25.50 1.70
N TRP A 153 -1.90 26.30 2.35
CA TRP A 153 -1.11 25.86 3.49
C TRP A 153 -1.99 25.93 4.74
N VAL A 154 -2.33 24.76 5.30
CA VAL A 154 -3.13 24.69 6.52
C VAL A 154 -2.23 24.91 7.73
N GLU A 155 -1.07 24.26 7.73
CA GLU A 155 -0.01 24.33 8.72
C GLU A 155 1.35 24.23 7.99
N GLU A 156 2.48 24.43 8.68
CA GLU A 156 3.82 24.36 8.08
C GLU A 156 4.10 23.01 7.40
N ASN A 157 3.61 21.92 8.00
CA ASN A 157 3.77 20.55 7.53
C ASN A 157 2.50 20.00 6.87
N ARG A 158 1.50 20.84 6.56
CA ARG A 158 0.22 20.38 5.98
C ARG A 158 -0.27 21.30 4.87
N PHE A 159 -0.44 20.71 3.70
CA PHE A 159 -0.80 21.42 2.48
C PHE A 159 -2.03 20.79 1.84
N LYS A 160 -2.93 21.61 1.30
CA LYS A 160 -4.11 21.19 0.56
C LYS A 160 -4.10 21.79 -0.83
N GLN A 161 -4.49 20.99 -1.82
CA GLN A 161 -4.61 21.44 -3.19
C GLN A 161 -5.88 20.89 -3.82
N ARG A 162 -6.71 21.78 -4.37
CA ARG A 162 -7.88 21.38 -5.15
C ARG A 162 -7.54 21.41 -6.64
N VAL A 163 -7.90 20.35 -7.33
CA VAL A 163 -7.58 20.12 -8.73
C VAL A 163 -8.85 19.68 -9.42
N TRP A 164 -9.24 20.42 -10.44
CA TRP A 164 -10.25 20.00 -11.39
C TRP A 164 -9.58 19.07 -12.41
N VAL A 165 -10.22 17.95 -12.71
CA VAL A 165 -9.68 16.94 -13.61
C VAL A 165 -10.74 16.54 -14.62
N ARG A 166 -10.32 16.51 -15.89
CA ARG A 166 -11.12 16.02 -17.00
C ARG A 166 -10.64 14.64 -17.42
N GLY A 167 -11.49 13.65 -17.22
CA GLY A 167 -11.24 12.26 -17.53
C GLY A 167 -11.05 11.97 -19.01
N ALA A 168 -10.89 10.68 -19.33
CA ALA A 168 -10.76 10.24 -20.71
C ALA A 168 -12.07 10.45 -21.52
N ARG A 169 -13.22 10.33 -20.84
CA ARG A 169 -14.55 10.54 -21.44
C ARG A 169 -14.96 12.02 -21.32
N PRO A 170 -15.64 12.58 -22.34
CA PRO A 170 -15.93 14.01 -22.40
C PRO A 170 -16.88 14.53 -21.30
N GLU A 171 -17.66 13.65 -20.67
CA GLU A 171 -18.60 13.98 -19.59
C GLU A 171 -18.04 13.67 -18.18
N GLU A 172 -16.84 13.10 -18.09
CA GLU A 172 -16.21 12.75 -16.82
C GLU A 172 -15.35 13.92 -16.34
N GLU A 173 -15.90 14.76 -15.47
CA GLU A 173 -15.22 15.91 -14.89
C GLU A 173 -15.47 15.92 -13.38
N GLU A 174 -14.40 16.05 -12.60
CA GLU A 174 -14.46 15.93 -11.15
C GLU A 174 -13.44 16.83 -10.48
N ILE A 175 -13.75 17.30 -9.27
CA ILE A 175 -12.82 18.10 -8.45
C ILE A 175 -12.31 17.24 -7.31
N PHE A 176 -10.99 17.15 -7.20
CA PHE A 176 -10.31 16.42 -6.14
C PHE A 176 -9.51 17.35 -5.24
N GLN A 177 -9.59 17.11 -3.94
CA GLN A 177 -8.75 17.73 -2.94
C GLN A 177 -7.67 16.73 -2.50
N PHE A 178 -6.42 17.09 -2.76
CA PHE A 178 -5.25 16.44 -2.19
C PHE A 178 -4.94 17.08 -0.85
N THR A 179 -4.83 16.26 0.20
CA THR A 179 -4.26 16.68 1.48
C THR A 179 -2.89 16.02 1.63
N MET A 180 -1.86 16.84 1.65
CA MET A 180 -0.47 16.46 1.78
C MET A 180 0.01 16.75 3.20
N VAL A 181 0.83 15.86 3.75
CA VAL A 181 1.48 16.01 5.05
C VAL A 181 2.97 15.77 4.90
N GLN A 182 3.78 16.67 5.47
CA GLN A 182 5.20 16.45 5.63
C GLN A 182 5.44 15.65 6.90
N ARG A 183 6.03 14.47 6.75
CA ARG A 183 6.35 13.63 7.91
C ARG A 183 7.49 14.24 8.71
N VAL A 184 7.34 14.22 10.02
CA VAL A 184 8.35 14.67 10.98
C VAL A 184 8.81 13.46 11.80
N GLY A 185 10.10 13.16 11.73
CA GLY A 185 10.74 12.03 12.39
C GLY A 185 10.58 10.67 11.68
N GLY A 186 11.40 9.72 12.09
CA GLY A 186 11.44 8.37 11.53
C GLY A 186 12.16 8.29 10.17
N SER A 187 11.96 7.20 9.43
CA SER A 187 12.63 6.98 8.13
C SER A 187 12.07 7.82 6.97
N TRP A 188 10.96 8.52 7.20
CA TRP A 188 10.27 9.37 6.22
C TRP A 188 10.32 10.85 6.58
N ASP A 189 11.22 11.23 7.49
CA ASP A 189 11.37 12.61 7.93
C ASP A 189 11.66 13.56 6.75
N GLY A 190 10.89 14.66 6.67
CA GLY A 190 10.97 15.67 5.62
C GLY A 190 10.25 15.32 4.32
N TYR A 191 9.73 14.10 4.14
CA TYR A 191 9.02 13.70 2.92
C TYR A 191 7.57 14.18 2.93
N TRP A 192 7.11 14.70 1.79
CA TRP A 192 5.70 14.98 1.53
C TRP A 192 4.97 13.71 1.09
N LEU A 193 3.96 13.34 1.86
CA LEU A 193 3.09 12.17 1.63
C LEU A 193 1.64 12.62 1.49
N THR A 194 0.85 11.82 0.79
CA THR A 194 -0.59 12.06 0.63
C THR A 194 -1.33 11.46 1.82
N GLU A 195 -1.92 12.31 2.65
CA GLU A 195 -2.77 11.92 3.78
C GLU A 195 -4.15 11.48 3.26
N SER A 196 -4.74 12.26 2.37
CA SER A 196 -6.03 11.95 1.78
C SER A 196 -6.21 12.54 0.38
N LEU A 197 -7.06 11.88 -0.39
CA LEU A 197 -7.55 12.26 -1.70
C LEU A 197 -9.07 12.12 -1.68
N THR A 198 -9.77 13.25 -1.66
CA THR A 198 -11.24 13.29 -1.58
C THR A 198 -11.83 14.05 -2.75
N ASN A 199 -13.04 13.69 -3.17
CA ASN A 199 -13.81 14.46 -4.13
C ASN A 199 -14.72 15.46 -3.38
N ASP A 200 -14.98 16.63 -3.97
CA ASP A 200 -15.77 17.70 -3.34
C ASP A 200 -17.27 17.40 -3.20
N ASP A 201 -17.84 16.50 -4.02
CA ASP A 201 -19.27 16.15 -3.97
C ASP A 201 -19.66 15.35 -2.71
N GLY A 202 -18.70 15.05 -1.82
CA GLY A 202 -18.95 14.52 -0.48
C GLY A 202 -19.54 13.10 -0.43
N ASP A 203 -19.95 12.54 -1.57
CA ASP A 203 -20.73 11.29 -1.64
C ASP A 203 -20.14 10.25 -2.59
N ALA A 204 -18.80 10.20 -2.68
CA ALA A 204 -18.03 9.28 -3.54
C ALA A 204 -18.32 7.77 -3.35
N PHE A 205 -19.14 7.38 -2.36
CA PHE A 205 -19.43 5.99 -2.00
C PHE A 205 -20.90 5.78 -1.56
N SER A 206 -21.87 6.48 -2.15
CA SER A 206 -23.30 6.17 -1.97
C SER A 206 -23.72 4.86 -2.63
N GLY A 207 -22.98 4.40 -3.65
CA GLY A 207 -23.06 3.04 -4.18
C GLY A 207 -22.07 2.11 -3.47
N GLY A 208 -22.57 1.21 -2.63
CA GLY A 208 -21.74 0.30 -1.85
C GLY A 208 -20.66 -0.40 -2.69
N VAL A 209 -19.40 -0.19 -2.34
CA VAL A 209 -18.31 -1.06 -2.81
C VAL A 209 -18.48 -2.36 -2.04
N ALA A 210 -18.94 -3.40 -2.72
CA ALA A 210 -18.98 -4.73 -2.13
C ALA A 210 -17.55 -5.17 -1.79
N TYR A 211 -17.33 -5.43 -0.50
CA TYR A 211 -16.08 -5.92 0.08
C TYR A 211 -15.78 -7.36 -0.36
#